data_AF-A0A9D6WHP6-F1
#
_entry.id   AF-A0A9D6WHP6-F1
#
_cell.length_a   1.000
_cell.length_b   1.000
_cell.length_c   1.000
_cell.angle_alpha   90.00
_cell.angle_beta   90.00
_cell.angle_gamma   90.00
#
_symmetry.space_group_name_H-M   'P 1'
#
loop_
_entity.id
_entity.type
_entity.pdbx_description
1 polymer ?
#
loop_
_entity_poly.entity_id
_entity_poly.type
_entity_poly.pdbx_seq_one_letter_code
_entity_poly.pdbx_strand_id
1 'polypeptide(L)'
;MKKNATPELSLRWWQDNGPDGLDDKAFESALKDYESAADKLEDDEAHLESCLRALTAIENAAKKLATEAGKAAKTPPKKTKATPDDFVYTGQALDRIDKVVAAARKEAEASAEASDDGALGSPEAYKKYLKSVLRKVKARPMNFAVAIGAKAPQHRFVFHRTKAGTAMVAALRKETGLAKLSFGVASVDPAAPLVLRLALEGPQLPGLKKKGERVLKLYKPLPYSKIVLLLAGKEVEDLPDPEDVDVDDDADVEDTVAAPPPPPPPPPPPAPRRSATDLTAAMNRLSPALKAAVAANPDRKDELLRPVASFQAQLKADDLEAASRTLVDLATLIKTLGGGDDSAFRARWAKARAAWMEASDAVDAQIAKLQSALRGQDDVDLHEIAEYGLNGVTGGFKVPLMAAIRDIDDQGSGDEDAIADLRDIIAGFRGHLESDERIAVCDDNPFRVAVSIRKTLGDALAEMATALEA
;
A
#
# COMPACT_ATOMS: atom_id res chain seq x y z
N MET A 1 9.73 -26.94 34.75
CA MET A 1 8.41 -26.78 34.08
C MET A 1 7.61 -28.07 34.13
N LYS A 2 6.28 -27.97 34.23
CA LYS A 2 5.40 -29.13 34.03
C LYS A 2 5.46 -29.61 32.58
N LYS A 3 5.31 -30.92 32.36
CA LYS A 3 5.16 -31.51 31.03
C LYS A 3 4.03 -30.81 30.27
N ASN A 4 4.28 -30.40 29.03
CA ASN A 4 3.34 -29.68 28.17
C ASN A 4 2.87 -28.30 28.69
N ALA A 5 3.66 -27.63 29.54
CA ALA A 5 3.37 -26.24 29.87
C ALA A 5 3.28 -25.39 28.59
N THR A 6 2.26 -24.53 28.52
CA THR A 6 2.15 -23.52 27.45
C THR A 6 2.95 -22.30 27.88
N PRO A 7 3.88 -21.79 27.05
CA PRO A 7 4.64 -20.60 27.40
C PRO A 7 3.75 -19.36 27.45
N GLU A 8 4.01 -18.48 28.41
CA GLU A 8 3.37 -17.17 28.54
C GLU A 8 4.45 -16.09 28.51
N LEU A 9 4.13 -14.93 27.93
CA LEU A 9 5.03 -13.77 27.91
C LEU A 9 4.91 -12.96 29.20
N SER A 10 5.07 -13.62 30.35
CA SER A 10 5.06 -12.97 31.65
C SER A 10 6.24 -13.38 32.52
N LEU A 11 6.79 -12.43 33.26
CA LEU A 11 7.87 -12.67 34.22
C LEU A 11 7.41 -13.63 35.32
N ARG A 12 6.15 -13.48 35.76
CA ARG A 12 5.54 -14.34 36.77
C ARG A 12 5.46 -15.80 36.32
N TRP A 13 5.02 -16.05 35.08
CA TRP A 13 4.98 -17.40 34.54
C TRP A 13 6.36 -18.05 34.56
N TRP A 14 7.40 -17.30 34.16
CA TRP A 14 8.77 -17.80 34.18
C TRP A 14 9.24 -18.12 35.60
N GLN A 15 8.98 -17.25 36.58
CA GLN A 15 9.34 -17.47 37.98
C GLN A 15 8.63 -18.68 38.59
N ASP A 16 7.35 -18.90 38.23
CA ASP A 16 6.54 -19.99 38.77
C ASP A 16 6.87 -21.35 38.13
N ASN A 17 7.39 -21.36 36.90
CA ASN A 17 7.56 -22.58 36.12
C ASN A 17 9.00 -22.95 35.78
N GLY A 18 9.92 -21.97 35.76
CA GLY A 18 11.33 -22.14 35.47
C GLY A 18 12.00 -23.15 36.42
N PRO A 19 12.84 -24.07 35.91
CA PRO A 19 13.53 -25.03 36.75
C PRO A 19 14.62 -24.32 37.56
N ASP A 20 14.75 -24.70 38.83
CA ASP A 20 15.82 -24.20 39.69
C ASP A 20 17.21 -24.45 39.04
N GLY A 21 18.11 -23.47 39.13
CA GLY A 21 19.44 -23.56 38.51
C GLY A 21 19.52 -23.20 37.02
N LEU A 22 18.43 -22.76 36.39
CA LEU A 22 18.43 -22.15 35.05
C LEU A 22 18.08 -20.65 35.16
N ASP A 23 19.04 -19.85 35.62
CA ASP A 23 18.91 -18.40 35.77
C ASP A 23 19.44 -17.69 34.51
N ASP A 24 18.55 -17.03 33.76
CA ASP A 24 18.93 -16.14 32.67
C ASP A 24 18.26 -14.77 32.87
N LYS A 25 19.04 -13.87 33.46
CA LYS A 25 18.66 -12.47 33.69
C LYS A 25 18.28 -11.72 32.41
N ALA A 26 18.78 -12.13 31.24
CA ALA A 26 18.42 -11.47 29.99
C ALA A 26 16.99 -11.84 29.58
N PHE A 27 16.60 -13.10 29.75
CA PHE A 27 15.22 -13.54 29.52
C PHE A 27 14.24 -12.86 30.48
N GLU A 28 14.56 -12.82 31.77
CA GLU A 28 13.75 -12.11 32.78
C GLU A 28 13.62 -10.61 32.50
N SER A 29 14.73 -9.96 32.14
CA SER A 29 14.71 -8.55 31.77
C SER A 29 13.84 -8.31 30.53
N ALA A 30 13.94 -9.16 29.52
CA ALA A 30 13.16 -9.02 28.29
C ALA A 30 11.65 -9.20 28.52
N LEU A 31 11.26 -10.16 29.38
CA LEU A 31 9.86 -10.34 29.80
C LEU A 31 9.34 -9.10 30.55
N LYS A 32 10.14 -8.55 31.48
CA LYS A 32 9.77 -7.33 32.22
C LYS A 32 9.64 -6.11 31.31
N ASP A 33 10.55 -5.96 30.34
CA ASP A 33 10.50 -4.87 29.36
C ASP A 33 9.26 -4.99 28.47
N TYR A 34 8.89 -6.21 28.09
CA TYR A 34 7.65 -6.47 27.35
C TYR A 34 6.40 -6.12 28.16
N GLU A 35 6.28 -6.60 29.41
CA GLU A 35 5.14 -6.27 30.28
C GLU A 35 4.96 -4.75 30.43
N SER A 36 6.06 -4.04 30.74
CA SER A 36 6.06 -2.57 30.88
C SER A 36 5.68 -1.83 29.58
N ALA A 37 6.04 -2.37 28.42
CA ALA A 37 5.71 -1.79 27.12
C ALA A 37 4.28 -2.13 26.68
N ALA A 38 3.82 -3.36 26.93
CA ALA A 38 2.48 -3.83 26.60
C ALA A 38 1.41 -3.07 27.39
N ASP A 39 1.64 -2.82 28.69
CA ASP A 39 0.75 -2.02 29.54
C ASP A 39 0.54 -0.59 29.03
N LYS A 40 1.46 -0.07 28.22
CA LYS A 40 1.44 1.31 27.68
C LYS A 40 1.18 1.38 26.19
N LEU A 41 0.83 0.26 25.58
CA LEU A 41 0.69 0.15 24.13
C LEU A 41 -0.44 1.05 23.59
N GLU A 42 -1.46 1.35 24.41
CA GLU A 42 -2.57 2.24 24.05
C GLU A 42 -2.16 3.72 23.92
N ASP A 43 -1.03 4.11 24.51
CA ASP A 43 -0.70 5.53 24.73
C ASP A 43 0.21 6.16 23.67
N ASP A 44 1.15 5.41 23.07
CA ASP A 44 2.13 5.97 22.12
C ASP A 44 2.83 4.92 21.24
N GLU A 45 3.22 5.32 20.03
CA GLU A 45 4.01 4.53 19.08
C GLU A 45 5.40 4.17 19.63
N ALA A 46 5.96 5.01 20.50
CA ALA A 46 7.19 4.71 21.22
C ALA A 46 7.07 3.41 22.05
N HIS A 47 5.88 3.12 22.58
CA HIS A 47 5.61 1.89 23.32
C HIS A 47 5.41 0.70 22.39
N LEU A 48 4.85 0.88 21.18
CA LEU A 48 4.84 -0.17 20.15
C LEU A 48 6.27 -0.58 19.77
N GLU A 49 7.15 0.38 19.46
CA GLU A 49 8.53 0.06 19.11
C GLU A 49 9.25 -0.63 20.28
N SER A 50 9.02 -0.16 21.50
CA SER A 50 9.57 -0.78 22.71
C SER A 50 9.05 -2.21 22.91
N CYS A 51 7.76 -2.44 22.65
CA CYS A 51 7.12 -3.74 22.71
C CYS A 51 7.71 -4.71 21.68
N LEU A 52 7.81 -4.28 20.41
CA LEU A 52 8.40 -5.09 19.33
C LEU A 52 9.89 -5.42 19.59
N ARG A 53 10.63 -4.47 20.18
CA ARG A 53 12.01 -4.68 20.60
C ARG A 53 12.11 -5.70 21.73
N ALA A 54 11.25 -5.58 22.75
CA ALA A 54 11.20 -6.53 23.86
C ALA A 54 10.81 -7.94 23.39
N LEU A 55 9.82 -8.07 22.50
CA LEU A 55 9.44 -9.35 21.88
C LEU A 55 10.60 -10.02 21.15
N THR A 56 11.41 -9.24 20.41
CA THR A 56 12.61 -9.74 19.73
C THR A 56 13.69 -10.16 20.74
N ALA A 57 13.84 -9.44 21.86
CA ALA A 57 14.76 -9.80 22.93
C ALA A 57 14.34 -11.11 23.64
N ILE A 58 13.04 -11.31 23.88
CA ILE A 58 12.47 -12.54 24.45
C ILE A 58 12.79 -13.72 23.53
N GLU A 59 12.55 -13.61 22.22
CA GLU A 59 12.79 -14.69 21.26
C GLU A 59 14.27 -15.15 21.27
N ASN A 60 15.19 -14.18 21.23
CA ASN A 60 16.63 -14.46 21.25
C ASN A 60 17.09 -15.08 22.57
N ALA A 61 16.62 -14.53 23.70
CA ALA A 61 16.96 -15.05 25.03
C ALA A 61 16.39 -16.46 25.25
N ALA A 62 15.17 -16.73 24.80
CA ALA A 62 14.54 -18.04 24.90
C ALA A 62 15.29 -19.12 24.10
N LYS A 63 15.74 -18.82 22.87
CA LYS A 63 16.53 -19.76 22.05
C LYS A 63 17.84 -20.15 22.74
N LYS A 64 18.53 -19.17 23.33
CA LYS A 64 19.73 -19.40 24.14
C LYS A 64 19.41 -20.28 25.35
N LEU A 65 18.33 -19.95 26.06
CA LEU A 65 17.91 -20.64 27.27
C LEU A 65 17.44 -22.08 27.02
N ALA A 66 16.76 -22.33 25.88
CA ALA A 66 16.39 -23.68 25.44
C ALA A 66 17.63 -24.56 25.21
N THR A 67 18.69 -23.98 24.63
CA THR A 67 19.98 -24.66 24.45
C THR A 67 20.65 -24.98 25.80
N GLU A 68 20.62 -24.05 26.74
CA GLU A 68 21.15 -24.26 28.09
C GLU A 68 20.35 -25.31 28.87
N ALA A 69 19.02 -25.30 28.75
CA ALA A 69 18.14 -26.33 29.30
C ALA A 69 18.47 -27.71 28.72
N GLY A 70 18.70 -27.83 27.41
CA GLY A 70 19.12 -29.07 26.78
C GLY A 70 20.48 -29.60 27.28
N LYS A 71 21.40 -28.72 27.68
CA LYS A 71 22.66 -29.11 28.34
C LYS A 71 22.43 -29.55 29.78
N ALA A 72 21.64 -28.79 30.53
CA ALA A 72 21.30 -29.09 31.92
C ALA A 72 20.49 -30.40 32.06
N ALA A 73 19.67 -30.74 31.08
CA ALA A 73 18.98 -32.03 31.03
C ALA A 73 19.95 -33.23 31.00
N LYS A 74 21.11 -33.08 30.35
CA LYS A 74 22.15 -34.13 30.28
C LYS A 74 23.01 -34.15 31.53
N THR A 75 23.34 -32.97 32.05
CA THR A 75 24.21 -32.79 33.22
C THR A 75 23.60 -31.74 34.15
N PRO A 76 22.67 -32.12 35.04
CA PRO A 76 22.00 -31.18 35.92
C PRO A 76 22.99 -30.47 36.88
N PRO A 77 22.78 -29.18 37.19
CA PRO A 77 23.57 -28.48 38.20
C PRO A 77 23.57 -29.20 39.55
N LYS A 78 24.75 -29.36 40.18
CA LYS A 78 24.91 -30.16 41.42
C LYS A 78 24.08 -29.67 42.63
N LYS A 79 23.55 -28.44 42.59
CA LYS A 79 22.82 -27.82 43.69
C LYS A 79 21.35 -27.52 43.36
N THR A 80 20.84 -27.97 42.20
CA THR A 80 19.43 -27.75 41.85
C THR A 80 18.52 -28.80 42.48
N LYS A 81 17.29 -28.40 42.80
CA LYS A 81 16.20 -29.34 43.12
C LYS A 81 15.47 -29.87 41.86
N ALA A 82 15.72 -29.28 40.70
CA ALA A 82 15.10 -29.67 39.44
C ALA A 82 15.66 -31.02 38.94
N THR A 83 14.76 -31.84 38.40
CA THR A 83 15.09 -33.12 37.78
C THR A 83 15.56 -32.91 36.33
N PRO A 84 16.29 -33.87 35.72
CA PRO A 84 16.60 -33.83 34.29
C PRO A 84 15.37 -33.57 33.39
N ASP A 85 14.23 -34.18 33.73
CA ASP A 85 12.98 -34.04 32.99
C ASP A 85 12.43 -32.61 33.05
N ASP A 86 12.59 -31.90 34.19
CA ASP A 86 12.19 -30.51 34.30
C ASP A 86 12.92 -29.61 33.29
N PHE A 87 14.20 -29.88 33.04
CA PHE A 87 14.97 -29.15 32.02
C PHE A 87 14.53 -29.52 30.59
N VAL A 88 14.21 -30.80 30.33
CA VAL A 88 13.67 -31.23 29.03
C VAL A 88 12.35 -30.51 28.74
N TYR A 89 11.41 -30.50 29.70
CA TYR A 89 10.13 -29.83 29.55
C TYR A 89 10.27 -28.33 29.39
N THR A 90 11.27 -27.73 30.05
CA THR A 90 11.58 -26.30 29.90
C THR A 90 12.08 -25.99 28.50
N GLY A 91 13.01 -26.78 27.95
CA GLY A 91 13.46 -26.62 26.56
C GLY A 91 12.30 -26.72 25.56
N GLN A 92 11.43 -27.72 25.72
CA GLN A 92 10.25 -27.92 24.86
C GLN A 92 9.24 -26.76 24.94
N ALA A 93 9.06 -26.14 26.11
CA ALA A 93 8.19 -24.98 26.26
C ALA A 93 8.82 -23.74 25.62
N LEU A 94 10.13 -23.53 25.80
CA LEU A 94 10.86 -22.42 25.19
C LEU A 94 10.91 -22.53 23.66
N ASP A 95 11.03 -23.72 23.09
CA ASP A 95 10.94 -23.93 21.63
C ASP A 95 9.58 -23.53 21.04
N ARG A 96 8.52 -23.48 21.86
CA ARG A 96 7.19 -23.03 21.45
C ARG A 96 6.98 -21.52 21.64
N ILE A 97 7.91 -20.81 22.29
CA ILE A 97 7.72 -19.39 22.59
C ILE A 97 7.65 -18.54 21.31
N ASP A 98 8.31 -18.95 20.23
CA ASP A 98 8.29 -18.26 18.93
C ASP A 98 6.84 -18.08 18.42
N LYS A 99 5.96 -19.07 18.67
CA LYS A 99 4.54 -18.97 18.31
C LYS A 99 3.80 -17.94 19.14
N VAL A 100 4.08 -17.86 20.44
CA VAL A 100 3.46 -16.89 21.35
C VAL A 100 3.97 -15.48 21.08
N VAL A 101 5.27 -15.32 20.82
CA VAL A 101 5.89 -14.06 20.40
C VAL A 101 5.29 -13.58 19.08
N ALA A 102 5.09 -14.47 18.10
CA ALA A 102 4.46 -14.12 16.82
C ALA A 102 3.01 -13.65 17.00
N ALA A 103 2.23 -14.32 17.87
CA ALA A 103 0.87 -13.92 18.19
C ALA A 103 0.83 -12.54 18.88
N ALA A 104 1.67 -12.34 19.90
CA ALA A 104 1.77 -11.07 20.62
C ALA A 104 2.26 -9.92 19.74
N ARG A 105 3.16 -10.20 18.78
CA ARG A 105 3.59 -9.22 17.78
C ARG A 105 2.42 -8.77 16.90
N LYS A 106 1.65 -9.74 16.40
CA LYS A 106 0.45 -9.46 15.58
C LYS A 106 -0.59 -8.67 16.37
N GLU A 107 -0.81 -9.03 17.63
CA GLU A 107 -1.74 -8.31 18.51
C GLU A 107 -1.25 -6.89 18.80
N ALA A 108 0.05 -6.70 19.09
CA ALA A 108 0.61 -5.38 19.34
C ALA A 108 0.49 -4.46 18.11
N GLU A 109 0.77 -5.00 16.92
CA GLU A 109 0.60 -4.29 15.65
C GLU A 109 -0.88 -3.98 15.36
N ALA A 110 -1.78 -4.94 15.61
CA ALA A 110 -3.22 -4.75 15.43
C ALA A 110 -3.80 -3.72 16.39
N SER A 111 -3.39 -3.70 17.66
CA SER A 111 -3.81 -2.69 18.64
C SER A 111 -3.33 -1.29 18.26
N ALA A 112 -2.14 -1.19 17.65
CA ALA A 112 -1.65 0.07 17.10
C ALA A 112 -2.41 0.51 15.83
N GLU A 113 -2.97 -0.43 15.07
CA GLU A 113 -3.84 -0.14 13.91
C GLU A 113 -5.30 0.14 14.31
N ALA A 114 -5.81 -0.45 15.38
CA ALA A 114 -7.18 -0.28 15.85
C ALA A 114 -7.44 1.10 16.50
N SER A 115 -6.40 1.81 16.94
CA SER A 115 -6.55 3.18 17.48
C SER A 115 -6.74 4.25 16.39
N ASP A 116 -6.66 3.87 15.10
CA ASP A 116 -6.83 4.77 13.96
C ASP A 116 -8.32 5.10 13.65
N ASP A 117 -9.28 4.42 14.29
CA ASP A 117 -10.73 4.75 14.23
C ASP A 117 -11.07 6.09 14.92
N GLY A 118 -10.10 6.69 15.64
CA GLY A 118 -10.22 8.04 16.21
C GLY A 118 -10.28 9.17 15.18
N ALA A 119 -10.10 8.88 13.89
CA ALA A 119 -10.07 9.87 12.80
C ALA A 119 -11.37 10.68 12.66
N LEU A 120 -12.48 10.26 13.28
CA LEU A 120 -13.79 10.88 13.10
C LEU A 120 -14.57 11.12 14.39
N GLY A 121 -13.90 10.98 15.54
CA GLY A 121 -14.44 11.27 16.87
C GLY A 121 -14.54 12.76 17.19
N SER A 122 -14.37 13.11 18.48
CA SER A 122 -14.40 14.51 18.94
C SER A 122 -13.28 15.35 18.29
N PRO A 123 -13.38 16.69 18.28
CA PRO A 123 -12.31 17.56 17.80
C PRO A 123 -10.95 17.29 18.47
N GLU A 124 -10.92 16.96 19.75
CA GLU A 124 -9.69 16.61 20.48
C GLU A 124 -9.13 15.25 20.04
N ALA A 125 -9.98 14.24 19.87
CA ALA A 125 -9.59 12.93 19.37
C ALA A 125 -9.01 13.06 17.95
N TYR A 126 -9.68 13.84 17.10
CA TYR A 126 -9.24 14.11 15.74
C TYR A 126 -7.91 14.88 15.69
N LYS A 127 -7.70 15.84 16.61
CA LYS A 127 -6.41 16.53 16.76
C LYS A 127 -5.30 15.56 17.16
N LYS A 128 -5.54 14.66 18.12
CA LYS A 128 -4.58 13.64 18.56
C LYS A 128 -4.23 12.71 17.39
N TYR A 129 -5.25 12.27 16.65
CA TYR A 129 -5.12 11.50 15.43
C TYR A 129 -4.23 12.22 14.41
N LEU A 130 -4.61 13.42 13.94
CA LEU A 130 -3.86 14.18 12.94
C LEU A 130 -2.40 14.38 13.34
N LYS A 131 -2.15 14.73 14.61
CA LYS A 131 -0.79 14.91 15.12
C LYS A 131 0.04 13.62 15.04
N SER A 132 -0.56 12.47 15.33
CA SER A 132 0.07 11.16 15.24
C SER A 132 0.36 10.77 13.80
N VAL A 133 -0.67 10.69 12.94
CA VAL A 133 -0.49 10.27 11.54
C VAL A 133 0.39 11.22 10.73
N LEU A 134 0.30 12.54 10.92
CA LEU A 134 1.16 13.48 10.21
C LEU A 134 2.63 13.36 10.62
N ARG A 135 2.95 12.91 11.84
CA ARG A 135 4.34 12.55 12.19
C ARG A 135 4.81 11.32 11.42
N LYS A 136 3.92 10.33 11.21
CA LYS A 136 4.21 9.12 10.44
C LYS A 136 4.44 9.42 8.95
N VAL A 137 3.71 10.38 8.38
CA VAL A 137 3.91 10.86 7.00
C VAL A 137 5.34 11.40 6.78
N LYS A 138 5.98 11.93 7.82
CA LYS A 138 7.39 12.37 7.76
C LYS A 138 8.36 11.23 7.54
N ALA A 139 8.08 10.06 8.11
CA ALA A 139 8.95 8.90 7.99
C ALA A 139 8.74 8.15 6.67
N ARG A 140 7.50 8.13 6.16
CA ARG A 140 7.13 7.41 4.94
C ARG A 140 5.90 8.02 4.27
N PRO A 141 5.81 8.02 2.92
CA PRO A 141 4.58 8.37 2.24
C PRO A 141 3.42 7.49 2.71
N MET A 142 2.21 8.06 2.80
CA MET A 142 0.99 7.35 3.20
C MET A 142 -0.15 7.70 2.26
N ASN A 143 -1.06 6.76 2.05
CA ASN A 143 -2.30 7.06 1.34
C ASN A 143 -3.14 8.03 2.18
N PHE A 144 -3.89 8.90 1.53
CA PHE A 144 -4.85 9.77 2.20
C PHE A 144 -6.19 9.81 1.47
N ALA A 145 -7.22 10.14 2.23
CA ALA A 145 -8.51 10.60 1.72
C ALA A 145 -8.91 11.88 2.45
N VAL A 146 -9.63 12.76 1.76
CA VAL A 146 -10.08 14.04 2.28
C VAL A 146 -11.55 14.27 1.93
N ALA A 147 -12.32 14.75 2.91
CA ALA A 147 -13.69 15.23 2.78
C ALA A 147 -13.72 16.72 3.13
N ILE A 148 -14.32 17.52 2.25
CA ILE A 148 -14.36 18.98 2.39
C ILE A 148 -15.79 19.42 2.69
N GLY A 149 -16.05 19.80 3.96
CA GLY A 149 -17.29 20.47 4.37
C GLY A 149 -17.34 21.97 4.06
N ALA A 150 -18.37 22.65 4.58
CA ALA A 150 -18.55 24.10 4.41
C ALA A 150 -17.66 24.90 5.37
N LYS A 151 -17.38 24.36 6.57
CA LYS A 151 -16.56 25.01 7.61
C LYS A 151 -15.29 24.21 7.90
N ALA A 152 -14.24 24.87 8.40
CA ALA A 152 -12.98 24.23 8.74
C ALA A 152 -13.13 23.00 9.68
N PRO A 153 -13.97 23.03 10.75
CA PRO A 153 -14.19 21.88 11.62
C PRO A 153 -14.96 20.72 10.99
N GLN A 154 -15.46 20.85 9.76
CA GLN A 154 -16.14 19.78 9.02
C GLN A 154 -15.21 19.10 8.02
N HIS A 155 -14.08 19.71 7.67
CA HIS A 155 -13.09 19.05 6.82
C HIS A 155 -12.46 17.86 7.57
N ARG A 156 -12.26 16.75 6.87
CA ARG A 156 -11.63 15.54 7.43
C ARG A 156 -10.60 14.99 6.47
N PHE A 157 -9.36 14.92 6.93
CA PHE A 157 -8.30 14.08 6.40
C PHE A 157 -8.23 12.77 7.17
N VAL A 158 -8.09 11.67 6.43
CA VAL A 158 -7.72 10.35 6.93
C VAL A 158 -6.49 9.89 6.16
N PHE A 159 -5.53 9.34 6.87
CA PHE A 159 -4.28 8.79 6.34
C PHE A 159 -4.20 7.32 6.70
N HIS A 160 -3.67 6.50 5.80
CA HIS A 160 -3.46 5.09 6.06
C HIS A 160 -2.23 4.57 5.31
N ARG A 161 -1.53 3.59 5.90
CA ARG A 161 -0.31 3.03 5.30
C ARG A 161 -0.60 2.18 4.06
N THR A 162 -1.53 1.22 4.19
CA THR A 162 -1.77 0.18 3.17
C THR A 162 -3.13 0.31 2.48
N LYS A 163 -4.19 0.68 3.20
CA LYS A 163 -5.53 0.91 2.65
C LYS A 163 -5.50 1.95 1.52
N ALA A 164 -6.06 1.57 0.38
CA ALA A 164 -6.15 2.44 -0.80
C ALA A 164 -7.00 3.68 -0.52
N GLY A 165 -6.66 4.81 -1.17
CA GLY A 165 -7.40 6.07 -1.05
C GLY A 165 -8.90 5.93 -1.36
N THR A 166 -9.23 5.15 -2.40
CA THR A 166 -10.62 4.86 -2.81
C THR A 166 -11.44 4.17 -1.72
N ALA A 167 -10.84 3.20 -1.00
CA ALA A 167 -11.49 2.51 0.10
C ALA A 167 -11.73 3.42 1.31
N MET A 168 -10.81 4.37 1.56
CA MET A 168 -10.98 5.38 2.61
C MET A 168 -12.09 6.39 2.28
N VAL A 169 -12.24 6.78 1.01
CA VAL A 169 -13.31 7.69 0.57
C VAL A 169 -14.70 7.13 0.89
N ALA A 170 -14.91 5.83 0.75
CA ALA A 170 -16.20 5.19 1.07
C ALA A 170 -16.53 5.30 2.57
N ALA A 171 -15.56 5.02 3.45
CA ALA A 171 -15.69 5.19 4.90
C ALA A 171 -15.97 6.67 5.25
N LEU A 172 -15.12 7.56 4.72
CA LEU A 172 -15.22 8.99 4.97
C LEU A 172 -16.57 9.58 4.54
N ARG A 173 -17.11 9.13 3.40
CA ARG A 173 -18.45 9.50 2.94
C ARG A 173 -19.53 9.04 3.91
N LYS A 174 -19.47 7.77 4.35
CA LYS A 174 -20.45 7.18 5.27
C LYS A 174 -20.50 7.94 6.60
N GLU A 175 -19.34 8.37 7.09
CA GLU A 175 -19.23 8.99 8.42
C GLU A 175 -19.46 10.49 8.40
N THR A 176 -18.97 11.20 7.39
CA THR A 176 -19.12 12.67 7.30
C THR A 176 -20.37 13.11 6.56
N GLY A 177 -20.95 12.25 5.71
CA GLY A 177 -22.05 12.61 4.82
C GLY A 177 -21.66 13.60 3.71
N LEU A 178 -20.38 13.95 3.58
CA LEU A 178 -19.90 14.96 2.63
C LEU A 178 -19.73 14.38 1.22
N ALA A 179 -20.11 15.16 0.21
CA ALA A 179 -20.00 14.76 -1.20
C ALA A 179 -18.66 15.12 -1.83
N LYS A 180 -18.01 16.21 -1.38
CA LYS A 180 -16.73 16.71 -1.91
C LYS A 180 -15.59 15.89 -1.32
N LEU A 181 -15.16 14.85 -2.04
CA LEU A 181 -14.17 13.87 -1.60
C LEU A 181 -13.03 13.74 -2.61
N SER A 182 -11.80 13.61 -2.11
CA SER A 182 -10.61 13.32 -2.92
C SER A 182 -9.67 12.38 -2.18
N PHE A 183 -8.67 11.86 -2.87
CA PHE A 183 -7.70 10.90 -2.33
C PHE A 183 -6.40 10.89 -3.12
N GLY A 184 -5.38 10.28 -2.53
CA GLY A 184 -4.09 10.05 -3.17
C GLY A 184 -3.00 9.70 -2.17
N VAL A 185 -1.77 10.17 -2.39
CA VAL A 185 -0.61 9.90 -1.52
C VAL A 185 -0.07 11.18 -0.91
N ALA A 186 0.09 11.18 0.41
CA ALA A 186 0.68 12.25 1.19
C ALA A 186 2.16 11.95 1.46
N SER A 187 3.01 12.97 1.32
CA SER A 187 4.45 12.88 1.57
C SER A 187 5.00 14.22 2.06
N VAL A 188 6.26 14.23 2.49
CA VAL A 188 6.95 15.47 2.92
C VAL A 188 7.88 15.95 1.82
N ASP A 189 7.94 17.27 1.65
CA ASP A 189 8.99 17.89 0.85
C ASP A 189 10.34 17.81 1.58
N PRO A 190 11.35 17.09 1.06
CA PRO A 190 12.66 17.03 1.69
C PRO A 190 13.36 18.40 1.76
N ALA A 191 13.05 19.34 0.85
CA ALA A 191 13.59 20.70 0.86
C ALA A 191 12.82 21.64 1.81
N ALA A 192 11.58 21.30 2.16
CA ALA A 192 10.70 22.14 2.98
C ALA A 192 9.91 21.28 3.98
N PRO A 193 10.50 20.90 5.14
CA PRO A 193 9.93 19.91 6.05
C PRO A 193 8.60 20.32 6.72
N LEU A 194 8.19 21.59 6.59
CA LEU A 194 6.91 22.12 7.07
C LEU A 194 5.80 22.06 5.99
N VAL A 195 6.11 21.54 4.80
CA VAL A 195 5.19 21.45 3.65
C VAL A 195 4.75 20.00 3.45
N LEU A 196 3.43 19.79 3.51
CA LEU A 196 2.79 18.52 3.20
C LEU A 196 2.47 18.47 1.70
N ARG A 197 3.02 17.49 0.98
CA ARG A 197 2.75 17.25 -0.44
C ARG A 197 1.62 16.23 -0.58
N LEU A 198 0.56 16.60 -1.29
CA LEU A 198 -0.57 15.73 -1.60
C LEU A 198 -0.58 15.41 -3.10
N ALA A 199 -0.12 14.21 -3.46
CA ALA A 199 -0.22 13.68 -4.82
C ALA A 199 -1.62 13.12 -5.05
N LEU A 200 -2.42 13.84 -5.84
CA LEU A 200 -3.81 13.53 -6.10
C LEU A 200 -3.92 12.40 -7.13
N GLU A 201 -4.65 11.36 -6.76
CA GLU A 201 -5.10 10.28 -7.65
C GLU A 201 -6.59 10.43 -7.97
N GLY A 202 -7.34 11.04 -7.05
CA GLY A 202 -8.73 11.41 -7.24
C GLY A 202 -8.93 12.80 -7.87
N PRO A 203 -10.18 13.26 -7.99
CA PRO A 203 -10.48 14.58 -8.54
C PRO A 203 -9.88 15.69 -7.67
N GLN A 204 -9.34 16.73 -8.28
CA GLN A 204 -8.93 17.95 -7.58
C GLN A 204 -10.18 18.72 -7.14
N LEU A 205 -10.32 18.97 -5.84
CA LEU A 205 -11.44 19.73 -5.30
C LEU A 205 -11.14 21.24 -5.31
N PRO A 206 -12.13 22.11 -5.56
CA PRO A 206 -12.01 23.55 -5.36
C PRO A 206 -11.60 23.89 -3.92
N GLY A 207 -10.60 24.76 -3.78
CA GLY A 207 -10.10 25.25 -2.49
C GLY A 207 -9.41 24.18 -1.63
N LEU A 208 -9.03 23.03 -2.19
CA LEU A 208 -8.47 21.92 -1.41
C LEU A 208 -7.21 22.34 -0.65
N LYS A 209 -6.31 23.09 -1.28
CA LYS A 209 -5.08 23.57 -0.65
C LYS A 209 -5.41 24.51 0.49
N LYS A 210 -6.17 25.59 0.22
CA LYS A 210 -6.53 26.59 1.23
C LYS A 210 -7.30 25.97 2.41
N LYS A 211 -8.31 25.16 2.13
CA LYS A 211 -9.13 24.49 3.17
C LYS A 211 -8.32 23.48 3.97
N GLY A 212 -7.43 22.74 3.33
CA GLY A 212 -6.50 21.86 4.04
C GLY A 212 -5.56 22.62 4.97
N GLU A 213 -5.03 23.75 4.54
CA GLU A 213 -4.19 24.62 5.40
C GLU A 213 -4.99 25.19 6.59
N ARG A 214 -6.27 25.52 6.41
CA ARG A 214 -7.16 25.90 7.52
C ARG A 214 -7.34 24.78 8.54
N VAL A 215 -7.45 23.52 8.12
CA VAL A 215 -7.46 22.36 9.05
C VAL A 215 -6.16 22.29 9.84
N LEU A 216 -5.02 22.44 9.15
CA LEU A 216 -3.72 22.41 9.82
C LEU A 216 -3.58 23.55 10.84
N LYS A 217 -4.12 24.74 10.55
CA LYS A 217 -4.16 25.89 11.46
C LYS A 217 -5.09 25.65 12.66
N LEU A 218 -6.29 25.11 12.42
CA LEU A 218 -7.31 24.83 13.44
C LEU A 218 -6.81 23.86 14.51
N TYR A 219 -6.09 22.82 14.12
CA TYR A 219 -5.66 21.73 15.03
C TYR A 219 -4.22 21.87 15.55
N LYS A 220 -3.63 23.06 15.51
CA LYS A 220 -2.28 23.31 16.04
C LYS A 220 -2.09 22.80 17.49
N PRO A 221 -0.91 22.26 17.84
CA PRO A 221 0.30 22.16 17.02
C PRO A 221 0.35 20.88 16.15
N LEU A 222 0.60 21.06 14.86
CA LEU A 222 0.84 20.00 13.86
C LEU A 222 2.20 20.19 13.18
N PRO A 223 2.82 19.14 12.60
CA PRO A 223 4.16 19.22 12.03
C PRO A 223 4.26 20.01 10.71
N TYR A 224 3.12 20.31 10.07
CA TYR A 224 3.05 21.01 8.80
C TYR A 224 2.16 22.24 8.90
N SER A 225 2.48 23.28 8.12
CA SER A 225 1.71 24.53 8.06
C SER A 225 1.26 24.89 6.64
N LYS A 226 1.77 24.20 5.62
CA LYS A 226 1.47 24.45 4.20
C LYS A 226 1.18 23.16 3.46
N ILE A 227 0.39 23.26 2.39
CA ILE A 227 0.06 22.15 1.50
C ILE A 227 0.50 22.47 0.07
N VAL A 228 1.08 21.48 -0.61
CA VAL A 228 1.35 21.51 -2.06
C VAL A 228 0.56 20.38 -2.71
N LEU A 229 -0.18 20.69 -3.78
CA LEU A 229 -0.94 19.71 -4.55
C LEU A 229 -0.11 19.27 -5.75
N LEU A 230 -0.02 17.95 -5.97
CA LEU A 230 0.64 17.36 -7.12
C LEU A 230 -0.41 16.58 -7.94
N LEU A 231 -0.53 16.84 -9.24
CA LEU A 231 -1.35 16.05 -10.15
C LEU A 231 -0.46 15.45 -11.23
N ALA A 232 -0.44 14.12 -11.35
CA ALA A 232 0.49 13.40 -12.22
C ALA A 232 1.96 13.83 -12.02
N GLY A 233 2.36 14.02 -10.75
CA GLY A 233 3.71 14.41 -10.36
C GLY A 233 4.07 15.89 -10.58
N LYS A 234 3.16 16.71 -11.08
CA LYS A 234 3.38 18.16 -11.29
C LYS A 234 2.65 18.98 -10.24
N GLU A 235 3.30 20.02 -9.74
CA GLU A 235 2.65 21.00 -8.86
C GLU A 235 1.54 21.72 -9.62
N VAL A 236 0.35 21.74 -9.01
CA VAL A 236 -0.83 22.40 -9.55
C VAL A 236 -1.31 23.47 -8.58
N GLU A 237 -1.78 24.59 -9.11
CA GLU A 237 -2.43 25.62 -8.32
C GLU A 237 -3.79 25.15 -7.80
N ASP A 238 -4.24 25.77 -6.71
CA ASP A 238 -5.54 25.45 -6.13
C ASP A 238 -6.65 25.95 -7.04
N LEU A 239 -7.71 25.15 -7.21
CA LEU A 239 -8.85 25.57 -8.00
C LEU A 239 -9.65 26.61 -7.20
N PRO A 240 -10.11 27.71 -7.83
CA PRO A 240 -10.91 28.72 -7.13
C PRO A 240 -12.22 28.09 -6.64
N ASP A 241 -12.52 28.28 -5.36
CA ASP A 241 -13.76 27.82 -4.76
C ASP A 241 -14.76 28.97 -4.65
N PRO A 242 -15.87 28.97 -5.41
CA PRO A 242 -16.86 30.05 -5.35
C PRO A 242 -17.61 30.10 -4.01
N GLU A 243 -17.56 29.03 -3.20
CA GLU A 243 -18.13 29.00 -1.85
C GLU A 243 -17.16 29.51 -0.79
N ASP A 244 -15.89 29.72 -1.15
CA ASP A 244 -14.89 30.32 -0.28
C ASP A 244 -15.06 31.84 -0.32
N VAL A 245 -16.21 32.32 0.15
CA VAL A 245 -16.33 33.69 0.64
C VAL A 245 -15.38 33.75 1.82
N ASP A 246 -14.30 34.53 1.69
CA ASP A 246 -13.35 34.87 2.74
C ASP A 246 -14.12 35.56 3.89
N VAL A 247 -14.86 34.77 4.66
CA VAL A 247 -15.33 35.15 5.98
C VAL A 247 -14.10 34.99 6.85
N ASP A 248 -13.32 36.06 6.90
CA ASP A 248 -12.20 36.23 7.82
C ASP A 248 -12.73 36.07 9.25
N ASP A 249 -12.85 34.82 9.71
CA ASP A 249 -13.22 34.43 11.08
C ASP A 249 -12.03 34.59 12.05
N ASP A 250 -10.97 35.28 11.63
CA ASP A 250 -9.87 35.78 12.48
C ASP A 250 -10.14 37.26 12.82
N ALA A 251 -11.30 37.55 13.42
CA ALA A 251 -11.51 38.79 14.16
C ALA A 251 -10.86 38.66 15.55
N ASP A 252 -9.53 38.54 15.58
CA ASP A 252 -8.73 38.89 16.76
C ASP A 252 -7.63 39.87 16.33
N VAL A 253 -7.70 41.02 16.99
CA VAL A 253 -7.05 42.28 16.72
C VAL A 253 -5.57 42.22 17.12
N GLU A 254 -4.64 42.38 16.17
CA GLU A 254 -3.41 43.12 16.44
C GLU A 254 -3.05 44.07 15.30
N ASP A 255 -3.04 45.34 15.67
CA ASP A 255 -2.84 46.56 14.90
C ASP A 255 -1.43 46.54 14.27
N THR A 256 -1.32 46.03 13.03
CA THR A 256 -0.07 46.06 12.27
C THR A 256 -0.13 47.20 11.26
N VAL A 257 0.51 48.31 11.62
CA VAL A 257 0.69 49.51 10.80
C VAL A 257 1.26 49.13 9.43
N ALA A 258 0.53 49.50 8.38
CA ALA A 258 0.84 49.22 6.98
C ALA A 258 2.26 49.68 6.60
N ALA A 259 3.11 48.71 6.27
CA ALA A 259 4.36 48.96 5.57
C ALA A 259 4.08 49.23 4.07
N PRO A 260 4.77 50.19 3.43
CA PRO A 260 4.61 50.50 2.01
C PRO A 260 4.93 49.28 1.13
N PRO A 261 4.24 49.12 -0.01
CA PRO A 261 4.39 47.95 -0.87
C PRO A 261 5.85 47.79 -1.34
N PRO A 262 6.41 46.55 -1.28
CA PRO A 262 7.74 46.30 -1.81
C PRO A 262 7.77 46.56 -3.32
N PRO A 263 8.90 47.07 -3.86
CA PRO A 263 9.05 47.32 -5.28
C PRO A 263 8.83 46.03 -6.09
N PRO A 264 8.25 46.12 -7.30
CA PRO A 264 7.97 44.96 -8.14
C PRO A 264 9.26 44.16 -8.38
N PRO A 265 9.22 42.81 -8.26
CA PRO A 265 10.39 41.98 -8.50
C PRO A 265 10.90 42.20 -9.93
N PRO A 266 12.24 42.19 -10.13
CA PRO A 266 12.80 42.33 -11.46
C PRO A 266 12.26 41.23 -12.39
N PRO A 267 11.99 41.54 -13.67
CA PRO A 267 11.46 40.56 -14.60
C PRO A 267 12.38 39.34 -14.66
N PRO A 268 11.83 38.10 -14.58
CA PRO A 268 12.63 36.90 -14.60
C PRO A 268 13.48 36.86 -15.88
N PRO A 269 14.74 36.40 -15.79
CA PRO A 269 15.62 36.30 -16.96
C PRO A 269 14.94 35.48 -18.05
N PRO A 270 15.02 35.91 -19.32
CA PRO A 270 14.37 35.22 -20.43
C PRO A 270 14.86 33.77 -20.50
N ALA A 271 13.92 32.83 -20.58
CA ALA A 271 14.23 31.41 -20.65
C ALA A 271 15.20 31.13 -21.83
N PRO A 272 16.18 30.22 -21.65
CA PRO A 272 17.14 29.91 -22.70
C PRO A 272 16.42 29.44 -23.97
N ARG A 273 16.68 30.12 -25.09
CA ARG A 273 16.13 29.75 -26.41
C ARG A 273 16.80 28.45 -26.87
N ARG A 274 15.99 27.47 -27.31
CA ARG A 274 16.51 26.21 -27.87
C ARG A 274 17.22 26.46 -29.19
N SER A 275 18.34 25.78 -29.42
CA SER A 275 19.08 25.87 -30.69
C SER A 275 18.47 24.95 -31.76
N ALA A 276 18.77 25.20 -33.04
CA ALA A 276 18.40 24.31 -34.14
C ALA A 276 18.95 22.87 -33.96
N THR A 277 20.13 22.75 -33.34
CA THR A 277 20.76 21.46 -33.00
C THR A 277 19.92 20.68 -31.99
N ASP A 278 19.39 21.35 -30.96
CA ASP A 278 18.55 20.72 -29.93
C ASP A 278 17.22 20.21 -30.51
N LEU A 279 16.61 21.01 -31.39
CA LEU A 279 15.36 20.64 -32.06
C LEU A 279 15.55 19.46 -33.00
N THR A 280 16.65 19.42 -33.76
CA THR A 280 16.98 18.29 -34.64
C THR A 280 17.22 17.02 -33.83
N ALA A 281 17.96 17.11 -32.72
CA ALA A 281 18.17 15.98 -31.82
C ALA A 281 16.85 15.45 -31.24
N ALA A 282 15.93 16.33 -30.85
CA ALA A 282 14.62 15.94 -30.35
C ALA A 282 13.75 15.26 -31.43
N MET A 283 13.79 15.74 -32.68
CA MET A 283 13.11 15.10 -33.81
C MET A 283 13.65 13.70 -34.11
N ASN A 284 14.98 13.53 -34.04
CA ASN A 284 15.62 12.23 -34.21
C ASN A 284 15.21 11.23 -33.11
N ARG A 285 14.98 11.71 -31.88
CA ARG A 285 14.43 10.87 -30.80
C ARG A 285 12.98 10.44 -31.06
N LEU A 286 12.18 11.27 -31.73
CA LEU A 286 10.80 10.93 -32.08
C LEU A 286 10.67 10.03 -33.32
N SER A 287 11.69 9.94 -34.16
CA SER A 287 11.66 9.15 -35.41
C SER A 287 11.26 7.68 -35.24
N PRO A 288 11.75 6.91 -34.25
CA PRO A 288 11.31 5.53 -34.05
C PRO A 288 9.81 5.44 -33.75
N ALA A 289 9.30 6.28 -32.84
CA ALA A 289 7.87 6.31 -32.49
C ALA A 289 6.99 6.75 -33.67
N LEU A 290 7.46 7.71 -34.47
CA LEU A 290 6.80 8.12 -35.71
C LEU A 290 6.71 6.97 -36.71
N LYS A 291 7.81 6.22 -36.91
CA LYS A 291 7.81 5.05 -37.81
C LYS A 291 6.83 3.98 -37.34
N ALA A 292 6.81 3.69 -36.04
CA ALA A 292 5.85 2.76 -35.45
C ALA A 292 4.41 3.23 -35.64
N ALA A 293 4.12 4.51 -35.38
CA ALA A 293 2.79 5.08 -35.56
C ALA A 293 2.33 5.03 -37.04
N VAL A 294 3.23 5.28 -38.00
CA VAL A 294 2.93 5.15 -39.44
C VAL A 294 2.70 3.70 -39.84
N ALA A 295 3.46 2.76 -39.30
CA ALA A 295 3.25 1.33 -39.56
C ALA A 295 1.92 0.82 -38.99
N ALA A 296 1.54 1.27 -37.79
CA ALA A 296 0.28 0.92 -37.14
C ALA A 296 -0.93 1.60 -37.79
N ASN A 297 -0.76 2.77 -38.41
CA ASN A 297 -1.86 3.57 -38.97
C ASN A 297 -1.56 3.98 -40.43
N PRO A 298 -1.53 3.04 -41.39
CA PRO A 298 -1.18 3.32 -42.78
C PRO A 298 -2.09 4.37 -43.42
N ASP A 299 -3.39 4.36 -43.09
CA ASP A 299 -4.38 5.31 -43.62
C ASP A 299 -4.17 6.75 -43.13
N ARG A 300 -3.41 6.95 -42.05
CA ARG A 300 -3.09 8.27 -41.47
C ARG A 300 -1.64 8.70 -41.70
N LYS A 301 -0.92 8.00 -42.58
CA LYS A 301 0.48 8.31 -42.92
C LYS A 301 0.68 9.77 -43.33
N ASP A 302 -0.20 10.32 -44.16
CA ASP A 302 -0.07 11.70 -44.62
C ASP A 302 -0.27 12.73 -43.50
N GLU A 303 -1.13 12.41 -42.53
CA GLU A 303 -1.36 13.23 -41.35
C GLU A 303 -0.13 13.22 -40.42
N LEU A 304 0.50 12.06 -40.24
CA LEU A 304 1.72 11.89 -39.43
C LEU A 304 2.97 12.52 -40.07
N LEU A 305 3.09 12.47 -41.40
CA LEU A 305 4.26 12.98 -42.12
C LEU A 305 4.17 14.49 -42.43
N ARG A 306 2.97 15.08 -42.46
CA ARG A 306 2.80 16.52 -42.73
C ARG A 306 3.54 17.41 -41.73
N PRO A 307 3.45 17.21 -40.39
CA PRO A 307 4.21 17.99 -39.42
C PRO A 307 5.73 17.84 -39.57
N VAL A 308 6.22 16.68 -40.02
CA VAL A 308 7.66 16.45 -40.28
C VAL A 308 8.16 17.39 -41.38
N ALA A 309 7.41 17.52 -42.47
CA ALA A 309 7.73 18.42 -43.57
C ALA A 309 7.70 19.89 -43.11
N SER A 310 6.67 20.27 -42.34
CA SER A 310 6.57 21.63 -41.75
C SER A 310 7.74 21.95 -40.83
N PHE A 311 8.15 21.01 -39.97
CA PHE A 311 9.31 21.15 -39.08
C PHE A 311 10.61 21.40 -39.87
N GLN A 312 10.84 20.62 -40.94
CA GLN A 312 12.01 20.80 -41.80
C GLN A 312 12.01 22.15 -42.53
N ALA A 313 10.85 22.63 -42.97
CA ALA A 313 10.71 23.94 -43.60
C ALA A 313 11.01 25.08 -42.61
N GLN A 314 10.49 24.98 -41.37
CA GLN A 314 10.72 25.96 -40.31
C GLN A 314 12.20 26.02 -39.89
N LEU A 315 12.90 24.89 -39.80
CA LEU A 315 14.35 24.87 -39.55
C LEU A 315 15.15 25.55 -40.68
N LYS A 316 14.75 25.39 -41.95
CA LYS A 316 15.39 26.07 -43.08
C LYS A 316 15.14 27.58 -43.10
N ALA A 317 14.02 28.01 -42.55
CA ALA A 317 13.64 29.42 -42.44
C ALA A 317 14.17 30.11 -41.17
N ASP A 318 14.94 29.40 -40.33
CA ASP A 318 15.40 29.84 -39.01
C ASP A 318 14.25 30.23 -38.05
N ASP A 319 13.04 29.68 -38.27
CA ASP A 319 11.88 29.86 -37.39
C ASP A 319 11.85 28.77 -36.31
N LEU A 320 12.75 28.93 -35.33
CA LEU A 320 12.96 27.95 -34.26
C LEU A 320 11.75 27.83 -33.31
N GLU A 321 10.97 28.91 -33.16
CA GLU A 321 9.78 28.89 -32.32
C GLU A 321 8.67 28.05 -32.97
N ALA A 322 8.40 28.27 -34.26
CA ALA A 322 7.43 27.45 -34.99
C ALA A 322 7.88 25.98 -35.06
N ALA A 323 9.17 25.72 -35.29
CA ALA A 323 9.73 24.36 -35.27
C ALA A 323 9.51 23.66 -33.91
N SER A 324 9.72 24.39 -32.79
CA SER A 324 9.48 23.83 -31.46
C SER A 324 8.01 23.51 -31.21
N ARG A 325 7.07 24.33 -31.70
CA ARG A 325 5.62 24.05 -31.59
C ARG A 325 5.22 22.83 -32.41
N THR A 326 5.65 22.76 -33.67
CA THR A 326 5.39 21.62 -34.55
C THR A 326 5.90 20.30 -33.97
N LEU A 327 7.06 20.32 -33.28
CA LEU A 327 7.61 19.14 -32.62
C LEU A 327 6.71 18.66 -31.45
N VAL A 328 6.16 19.59 -30.66
CA VAL A 328 5.23 19.26 -29.57
C VAL A 328 3.92 18.72 -30.13
N ASP A 329 3.40 19.32 -31.20
CA ASP A 329 2.19 18.87 -31.87
C ASP A 329 2.38 17.47 -32.47
N LEU A 330 3.52 17.21 -33.11
CA LEU A 330 3.86 15.90 -33.64
C LEU A 330 4.00 14.85 -32.52
N ALA A 331 4.67 15.18 -31.41
CA ALA A 331 4.78 14.28 -30.26
C ALA A 331 3.40 13.95 -29.67
N THR A 332 2.52 14.96 -29.60
CA THR A 332 1.13 14.78 -29.14
C THR A 332 0.34 13.92 -30.11
N LEU A 333 0.45 14.17 -31.41
CA LEU A 333 -0.22 13.39 -32.47
C LEU A 333 0.23 11.93 -32.45
N ILE A 334 1.54 11.66 -32.37
CA ILE A 334 2.10 10.31 -32.21
C ILE A 334 1.55 9.65 -30.95
N LYS A 335 1.49 10.37 -29.82
CA LYS A 335 0.97 9.84 -28.56
C LYS A 335 -0.54 9.54 -28.63
N THR A 336 -1.33 10.40 -29.27
CA THR A 336 -2.77 10.18 -29.44
C THR A 336 -3.05 9.00 -30.37
N LEU A 337 -2.25 8.85 -31.42
CA LEU A 337 -2.35 7.76 -32.37
C LEU A 337 -1.83 6.43 -31.82
N GLY A 338 -0.79 6.45 -31.01
CA GLY A 338 -0.27 5.26 -30.32
C GLY A 338 -1.03 4.90 -29.04
N GLY A 339 -1.84 5.82 -28.50
CA GLY A 339 -2.52 5.66 -27.21
C GLY A 339 -4.00 5.29 -27.30
N GLY A 340 -4.60 5.28 -28.49
CA GLY A 340 -6.00 4.87 -28.68
C GLY A 340 -6.22 3.40 -28.30
N ASP A 341 -5.36 2.53 -28.83
CA ASP A 341 -5.40 1.09 -28.54
C ASP A 341 -4.92 0.82 -27.11
N ASP A 342 -3.86 1.48 -26.62
CA ASP A 342 -3.38 1.30 -25.25
C ASP A 342 -4.42 1.77 -24.21
N SER A 343 -5.17 2.85 -24.45
CA SER A 343 -6.22 3.29 -23.54
C SER A 343 -7.40 2.31 -23.52
N ALA A 344 -7.80 1.78 -24.69
CA ALA A 344 -8.87 0.81 -24.78
C ALA A 344 -8.46 -0.53 -24.14
N PHE A 345 -7.23 -0.97 -24.41
CA PHE A 345 -6.58 -2.12 -23.77
C PHE A 345 -6.56 -1.93 -22.25
N ARG A 346 -6.00 -0.83 -21.73
CA ARG A 346 -5.91 -0.57 -20.29
C ARG A 346 -7.28 -0.58 -19.61
N ALA A 347 -8.33 -0.07 -20.27
CA ALA A 347 -9.68 -0.13 -19.73
C ALA A 347 -10.21 -1.57 -19.66
N ARG A 348 -10.04 -2.38 -20.72
CA ARG A 348 -10.41 -3.80 -20.74
C ARG A 348 -9.62 -4.61 -19.72
N TRP A 349 -8.31 -4.42 -19.72
CA TRP A 349 -7.36 -5.06 -18.82
C TRP A 349 -7.66 -4.76 -17.36
N ALA A 350 -7.88 -3.49 -17.01
CA ALA A 350 -8.22 -3.10 -15.64
C ALA A 350 -9.51 -3.78 -15.15
N LYS A 351 -10.52 -3.93 -16.03
CA LYS A 351 -11.75 -4.65 -15.72
C LYS A 351 -11.49 -6.14 -15.49
N ALA A 352 -10.76 -6.81 -16.39
CA ALA A 352 -10.46 -8.23 -16.26
C ALA A 352 -9.61 -8.53 -15.02
N ARG A 353 -8.61 -7.69 -14.74
CA ARG A 353 -7.79 -7.79 -13.51
C ARG A 353 -8.64 -7.63 -12.25
N ALA A 354 -9.58 -6.69 -12.24
CA ALA A 354 -10.50 -6.53 -11.10
C ALA A 354 -11.37 -7.78 -10.88
N ALA A 355 -11.90 -8.37 -11.97
CA ALA A 355 -12.66 -9.61 -11.91
C ALA A 355 -11.82 -10.78 -11.37
N TRP A 356 -10.54 -10.88 -11.78
CA TRP A 356 -9.60 -11.87 -11.24
C TRP A 356 -9.36 -11.71 -9.73
N MET A 357 -9.11 -10.49 -9.25
CA MET A 357 -8.88 -10.24 -7.82
C MET A 357 -10.11 -10.62 -6.99
N GLU A 358 -11.31 -10.22 -7.44
CA GLU A 358 -12.57 -10.59 -6.80
C GLU A 358 -12.79 -12.12 -6.79
N ALA A 359 -12.51 -12.79 -7.90
CA ALA A 359 -12.62 -14.24 -8.02
C ALA A 359 -11.62 -14.98 -7.12
N SER A 360 -10.38 -14.51 -7.03
CA SER A 360 -9.35 -15.07 -6.15
C SER A 360 -9.75 -14.96 -4.69
N ASP A 361 -10.17 -13.77 -4.25
CA ASP A 361 -10.62 -13.52 -2.88
C ASP A 361 -11.86 -14.37 -2.52
N ALA A 362 -12.80 -14.50 -3.46
CA ALA A 362 -13.99 -15.35 -3.30
C ALA A 362 -13.62 -16.82 -3.11
N VAL A 363 -12.67 -17.34 -3.90
CA VAL A 363 -12.21 -18.72 -3.78
C VAL A 363 -11.44 -18.95 -2.48
N ASP A 364 -10.59 -18.01 -2.06
CA ASP A 364 -9.88 -18.13 -0.79
C ASP A 364 -10.88 -18.16 0.39
N ALA A 365 -11.95 -17.38 0.33
CA ALA A 365 -13.04 -17.43 1.31
C ALA A 365 -13.82 -18.76 1.30
N GLN A 366 -14.03 -19.36 0.11
CA GLN A 366 -14.66 -20.69 -0.01
C GLN A 366 -13.76 -21.79 0.56
N ILE A 367 -12.46 -21.75 0.26
CA ILE A 367 -11.46 -22.68 0.77
C ILE A 367 -11.38 -22.59 2.29
N ALA A 368 -11.39 -21.38 2.86
CA ALA A 368 -11.39 -21.18 4.32
C ALA A 368 -12.61 -21.85 4.99
N LYS A 369 -13.80 -21.75 4.38
CA LYS A 369 -15.01 -22.44 4.87
C LYS A 369 -14.88 -23.95 4.79
N LEU A 370 -14.31 -24.48 3.71
CA LEU A 370 -14.06 -25.92 3.56
C LEU A 370 -13.05 -26.42 4.60
N GLN A 371 -11.95 -25.68 4.82
CA GLN A 371 -10.98 -25.97 5.87
C GLN A 371 -11.63 -26.02 7.25
N SER A 372 -12.51 -25.06 7.57
CA SER A 372 -13.26 -25.08 8.83
C SER A 372 -14.16 -26.32 8.97
N ALA A 373 -14.83 -26.75 7.90
CA ALA A 373 -15.67 -27.95 7.92
C ALA A 373 -14.85 -29.24 8.08
N LEU A 374 -13.67 -29.31 7.46
CA LEU A 374 -12.73 -30.43 7.58
C LEU A 374 -12.19 -30.56 9.00
N ARG A 375 -11.75 -29.47 9.63
CA ARG A 375 -11.32 -29.45 11.04
C ARG A 375 -12.45 -29.80 12.02
N GLY A 376 -13.70 -29.65 11.60
CA GLY A 376 -14.86 -30.05 12.41
C GLY A 376 -15.05 -31.57 12.48
N GLN A 377 -14.35 -32.34 11.66
CA GLN A 377 -14.41 -33.80 11.67
C GLN A 377 -13.42 -34.37 12.68
N ASP A 378 -13.81 -35.43 13.38
CA ASP A 378 -12.94 -36.19 14.29
C ASP A 378 -12.04 -37.17 13.51
N ASP A 379 -11.31 -36.63 12.53
CA ASP A 379 -10.42 -37.37 11.64
C ASP A 379 -9.09 -36.61 11.51
N VAL A 380 -7.97 -37.31 11.75
CA VAL A 380 -6.63 -36.73 11.77
C VAL A 380 -6.16 -36.35 10.37
N ASP A 381 -6.51 -37.14 9.36
CA ASP A 381 -6.09 -36.91 7.97
C ASP A 381 -6.83 -35.70 7.40
N LEU A 382 -8.12 -35.53 7.74
CA LEU A 382 -8.88 -34.34 7.33
C LEU A 382 -8.35 -33.05 7.96
N HIS A 383 -7.83 -33.12 9.19
CA HIS A 383 -7.14 -31.98 9.81
C HIS A 383 -5.85 -31.61 9.06
N GLU A 384 -5.04 -32.60 8.68
CA GLU A 384 -3.80 -32.36 7.95
C GLU A 384 -4.07 -31.76 6.56
N ILE A 385 -5.10 -32.27 5.87
CA ILE A 385 -5.57 -31.71 4.59
C ILE A 385 -6.02 -30.25 4.75
N ALA A 386 -6.76 -29.95 5.83
CA ALA A 386 -7.22 -28.59 6.11
C ALA A 386 -6.07 -27.62 6.38
N GLU A 387 -5.02 -28.06 7.08
CA GLU A 387 -3.87 -27.22 7.43
C GLU A 387 -2.89 -27.01 6.26
N TYR A 388 -2.57 -28.07 5.51
CA TYR A 388 -1.45 -28.03 4.56
C TYR A 388 -1.86 -28.29 3.11
N GLY A 389 -2.91 -29.07 2.87
CA GLY A 389 -3.28 -29.55 1.54
C GLY A 389 -3.92 -28.49 0.65
N LEU A 390 -4.75 -27.62 1.22
CA LEU A 390 -5.60 -26.73 0.43
C LEU A 390 -4.88 -25.50 -0.15
N ASN A 391 -3.75 -25.08 0.42
CA ASN A 391 -2.90 -24.03 -0.16
C ASN A 391 -2.23 -24.46 -1.47
N GLY A 392 -2.09 -25.77 -1.69
CA GLY A 392 -1.53 -26.34 -2.92
C GLY A 392 -2.54 -26.52 -4.06
N VAL A 393 -3.83 -26.26 -3.83
CA VAL A 393 -4.92 -26.58 -4.78
C VAL A 393 -4.77 -25.83 -6.10
N THR A 394 -4.24 -24.61 -6.08
CA THR A 394 -3.98 -23.84 -7.30
C THR A 394 -2.66 -24.18 -7.98
N GLY A 395 -1.98 -25.26 -7.60
CA GLY A 395 -0.77 -25.74 -8.28
C GLY A 395 0.41 -24.77 -8.28
N GLY A 396 0.41 -23.76 -7.39
CA GLY A 396 1.40 -22.69 -7.40
C GLY A 396 1.26 -21.66 -8.52
N PHE A 397 0.21 -21.71 -9.35
CA PHE A 397 0.01 -20.79 -10.47
C PHE A 397 -0.32 -19.33 -10.08
N LYS A 398 -0.89 -19.11 -8.88
CA LYS A 398 -1.24 -17.75 -8.43
C LYS A 398 -0.03 -16.80 -8.38
N VAL A 399 1.13 -17.27 -7.93
CA VAL A 399 2.34 -16.45 -7.79
C VAL A 399 2.88 -15.96 -9.15
N PRO A 400 3.21 -16.84 -10.12
CA PRO A 400 3.67 -16.40 -11.43
C PRO A 400 2.62 -15.57 -12.17
N LEU A 401 1.32 -15.89 -12.01
CA LEU A 401 0.26 -15.07 -12.59
C LEU A 401 0.27 -13.63 -12.03
N MET A 402 0.38 -13.47 -10.71
CA MET A 402 0.44 -12.14 -10.09
C MET A 402 1.70 -11.36 -10.46
N ALA A 403 2.82 -12.04 -10.72
CA ALA A 403 4.02 -11.41 -11.26
C ALA A 403 3.78 -10.88 -12.68
N ALA A 404 3.28 -11.72 -13.57
CA ALA A 404 2.98 -11.34 -14.96
C ALA A 404 1.91 -10.24 -15.07
N ILE A 405 0.89 -10.23 -14.20
CA ILE A 405 -0.09 -9.14 -14.12
C ILE A 405 0.58 -7.79 -13.85
N ARG A 406 1.56 -7.75 -12.92
CA ARG A 406 2.29 -6.52 -12.59
C ARG A 406 3.11 -6.03 -13.78
N ASP A 407 3.76 -6.94 -14.50
CA ASP A 407 4.58 -6.58 -15.66
C ASP A 407 3.72 -5.89 -16.75
N ILE A 408 2.51 -6.42 -17.02
CA ILE A 408 1.54 -5.78 -17.93
C ILE A 408 1.07 -4.42 -17.42
N ASP A 409 0.80 -4.28 -16.12
CA ASP A 409 0.37 -3.00 -15.54
C ASP A 409 1.44 -1.90 -15.73
N ASP A 410 2.71 -2.26 -15.61
CA ASP A 410 3.85 -1.36 -15.75
C ASP A 410 4.11 -0.98 -17.21
N GLN A 411 3.99 -1.94 -18.13
CA GLN A 411 4.38 -1.78 -19.53
C GLN A 411 3.23 -1.36 -20.46
N GLY A 412 1.98 -1.68 -20.12
CA GLY A 412 0.80 -1.47 -20.97
C GLY A 412 0.72 -2.45 -22.14
N SER A 413 0.02 -2.08 -23.21
CA SER A 413 -0.20 -2.97 -24.37
C SER A 413 1.01 -3.12 -25.30
N GLY A 414 2.16 -2.53 -24.95
CA GLY A 414 3.32 -2.39 -25.84
C GLY A 414 4.35 -3.51 -25.74
N ASP A 415 4.23 -4.41 -24.77
CA ASP A 415 5.16 -5.53 -24.55
C ASP A 415 4.49 -6.86 -24.93
N GLU A 416 4.65 -7.26 -26.19
CA GLU A 416 4.10 -8.50 -26.74
C GLU A 416 4.65 -9.75 -26.05
N ASP A 417 5.90 -9.71 -25.57
CA ASP A 417 6.52 -10.85 -24.89
C ASP A 417 5.88 -11.05 -23.51
N ALA A 418 5.68 -9.96 -22.75
CA ALA A 418 4.96 -10.02 -21.47
C ALA A 418 3.49 -10.48 -21.63
N ILE A 419 2.81 -10.05 -22.71
CA ILE A 419 1.46 -10.51 -23.03
C ILE A 419 1.45 -12.01 -23.36
N ALA A 420 2.42 -12.48 -24.15
CA ALA A 420 2.55 -13.89 -24.49
C ALA A 420 2.81 -14.75 -23.24
N ASP A 421 3.75 -14.35 -22.38
CA ASP A 421 4.05 -15.04 -21.12
C ASP A 421 2.83 -15.13 -20.21
N LEU A 422 2.08 -14.03 -20.08
CA LEU A 422 0.85 -14.02 -19.30
C LEU A 422 -0.22 -14.95 -19.89
N ARG A 423 -0.39 -14.98 -21.22
CA ARG A 423 -1.32 -15.90 -21.89
C ARG A 423 -0.94 -17.36 -21.63
N ASP A 424 0.34 -17.70 -21.69
CA ASP A 424 0.83 -19.05 -21.41
C ASP A 424 0.57 -19.46 -19.95
N ILE A 425 0.79 -18.55 -19.00
CA ILE A 425 0.47 -18.77 -17.58
C ILE A 425 -1.04 -18.98 -17.39
N ILE A 426 -1.87 -18.14 -18.02
CA ILE A 426 -3.34 -18.27 -17.96
C ILE A 426 -3.78 -19.61 -18.54
N ALA A 427 -3.26 -20.01 -19.70
CA ALA A 427 -3.58 -21.28 -20.34
C ALA A 427 -3.16 -22.48 -19.46
N GLY A 428 -1.94 -22.45 -18.92
CA GLY A 428 -1.45 -23.46 -17.99
C GLY A 428 -2.30 -23.56 -16.73
N PHE A 429 -2.68 -22.43 -16.15
CA PHE A 429 -3.52 -22.42 -14.96
C PHE A 429 -4.92 -22.95 -15.26
N ARG A 430 -5.54 -22.57 -16.38
CA ARG A 430 -6.84 -23.13 -16.79
C ARG A 430 -6.76 -24.64 -17.00
N GLY A 431 -5.72 -25.13 -17.68
CA GLY A 431 -5.49 -26.57 -17.84
C GLY A 431 -5.35 -27.30 -16.49
N HIS A 432 -4.66 -26.70 -15.53
CA HIS A 432 -4.57 -27.21 -14.16
C HIS A 432 -5.94 -27.25 -13.46
N LEU A 433 -6.72 -26.17 -13.56
CA LEU A 433 -8.08 -26.11 -12.99
C LEU A 433 -8.98 -27.22 -13.54
N GLU A 434 -8.88 -27.51 -14.83
CA GLU A 434 -9.72 -28.50 -15.50
C GLU A 434 -9.27 -29.95 -15.21
N SER A 435 -7.96 -30.20 -15.07
CA SER A 435 -7.40 -31.56 -15.00
C SER A 435 -7.07 -32.06 -13.59
N ASP A 436 -6.89 -31.19 -12.60
CA ASP A 436 -6.51 -31.62 -11.25
C ASP A 436 -7.70 -32.19 -10.46
N GLU A 437 -7.66 -33.49 -10.18
CA GLU A 437 -8.69 -34.20 -9.43
C GLU A 437 -8.93 -33.61 -8.03
N ARG A 438 -7.93 -33.01 -7.39
CA ARG A 438 -8.09 -32.39 -6.06
C ARG A 438 -9.02 -31.19 -6.12
N ILE A 439 -9.01 -30.45 -7.22
CA ILE A 439 -9.92 -29.32 -7.44
C ILE A 439 -11.35 -29.85 -7.60
N ALA A 440 -11.53 -30.94 -8.37
CA ALA A 440 -12.83 -31.57 -8.52
C ALA A 440 -13.40 -32.06 -7.17
N VAL A 441 -12.55 -32.68 -6.33
CA VAL A 441 -12.93 -33.10 -4.98
C VAL A 441 -13.30 -31.91 -4.08
N CYS A 442 -12.64 -30.75 -4.24
CA CYS A 442 -13.01 -29.54 -3.50
C CYS A 442 -14.36 -28.98 -3.93
N ASP A 443 -14.60 -28.87 -5.24
CA ASP A 443 -15.85 -28.38 -5.81
C ASP A 443 -17.03 -29.29 -5.43
N ASP A 444 -16.84 -30.62 -5.54
CA ASP A 444 -17.86 -31.64 -5.28
C ASP A 444 -17.68 -32.32 -3.91
N ASN A 445 -17.35 -31.53 -2.88
CA ASN A 445 -17.01 -32.07 -1.56
C ASN A 445 -18.24 -32.67 -0.81
N PRO A 446 -18.05 -33.74 -0.01
CA PRO A 446 -19.14 -34.40 0.72
C PRO A 446 -19.64 -33.60 1.94
N PHE A 447 -18.94 -32.53 2.32
CA PHE A 447 -19.25 -31.71 3.50
C PHE A 447 -20.35 -30.68 3.25
N ARG A 448 -20.90 -30.63 2.04
CA ARG A 448 -21.95 -29.68 1.60
C ARG A 448 -21.52 -28.22 1.75
N VAL A 449 -20.22 -27.95 1.73
CA VAL A 449 -19.69 -26.58 1.68
C VAL A 449 -19.71 -26.14 0.23
N ALA A 450 -20.36 -25.02 -0.08
CA ALA A 450 -20.37 -24.49 -1.44
C ALA A 450 -18.98 -23.98 -1.82
N VAL A 451 -18.31 -24.71 -2.72
CA VAL A 451 -16.99 -24.40 -3.28
C VAL A 451 -17.11 -24.48 -4.81
N SER A 452 -16.55 -23.51 -5.52
CA SER A 452 -16.70 -23.37 -6.98
C SER A 452 -15.41 -22.90 -7.65
N ILE A 453 -14.27 -23.51 -7.31
CA ILE A 453 -12.92 -23.10 -7.73
C ILE A 453 -12.82 -23.08 -9.25
N ARG A 454 -13.20 -24.19 -9.93
CA ARG A 454 -13.07 -24.29 -11.40
C ARG A 454 -13.86 -23.20 -12.10
N LYS A 455 -15.12 -23.03 -11.70
CA LYS A 455 -16.00 -22.04 -12.31
C LYS A 455 -15.53 -20.62 -12.00
N THR A 456 -15.30 -20.29 -10.73
CA THR A 456 -14.98 -18.92 -10.31
C THR A 456 -13.64 -18.44 -10.86
N LEU A 457 -12.56 -19.23 -10.73
CA LEU A 457 -11.27 -18.84 -11.30
C LEU A 457 -11.24 -19.01 -12.82
N GLY A 458 -11.86 -20.06 -13.36
CA GLY A 458 -11.90 -20.33 -14.80
C GLY A 458 -12.59 -19.21 -15.59
N ASP A 459 -13.74 -18.72 -15.11
CA ASP A 459 -14.47 -17.60 -15.71
C ASP A 459 -13.58 -16.32 -15.73
N ALA A 460 -12.94 -15.99 -14.60
CA ALA A 460 -12.07 -14.82 -14.51
C ALA A 460 -10.80 -14.92 -15.37
N LEU A 461 -10.17 -16.10 -15.42
CA LEU A 461 -9.01 -16.36 -16.30
C LEU A 461 -9.40 -16.27 -17.78
N ALA A 462 -10.62 -16.67 -18.14
CA ALA A 462 -11.14 -16.50 -19.49
C ALA A 462 -11.32 -15.01 -19.84
N GLU A 463 -11.86 -14.21 -18.92
CA GLU A 463 -11.96 -12.75 -19.11
C GLU A 463 -10.59 -12.08 -19.29
N MET A 464 -9.59 -12.50 -18.51
CA MET A 464 -8.22 -12.03 -18.68
C MET A 464 -7.65 -12.39 -20.05
N ALA A 465 -7.83 -13.64 -20.51
CA ALA A 465 -7.37 -14.06 -21.83
C ALA A 465 -8.02 -13.21 -22.94
N THR A 466 -9.33 -12.98 -22.88
CA THR A 466 -10.05 -12.12 -23.83
C THR A 466 -9.55 -10.67 -23.80
N ALA A 467 -9.22 -10.13 -22.62
CA ALA A 467 -8.69 -8.77 -22.52
C ALA A 467 -7.31 -8.62 -23.18
N LEU A 468 -6.54 -9.71 -23.30
CA LEU A 468 -5.22 -9.71 -23.93
C LEU A 468 -5.30 -9.86 -25.45
N GLU A 469 -6.35 -10.45 -26.03
CA GLU A 469 -6.49 -10.70 -27.48
C GLU A 469 -6.83 -9.47 -28.33
N ALA A 470 -7.22 -8.36 -27.70
CA ALA A 470 -7.76 -7.16 -28.34
C ALA A 470 -6.90 -5.94 -28.09
#